data_AF-A0A1I7UQI5-F1
#
_entry.id   AF-A0A1I7UQI5-F1
#
_cell.length_a   1.000
_cell.length_b   1.000
_cell.length_c   1.000
_cell.angle_alpha   90.00
_cell.angle_beta   90.00
_cell.angle_gamma   90.00
#
_symmetry.space_group_name_H-M   'P 1'
#
loop_
_entity.id
_entity.type
_entity.pdbx_description
1 polymer ?
#
loop_
_entity_poly.entity_id
_entity_poly.type
_entity_poly.pdbx_seq_one_letter_code
_entity_poly.pdbx_strand_id
1 'polypeptide(L)'
;MPRIKNLWDYPFLLLGMILITHYYTFSVVALTGLTFERSCATFWMNDYESKKRPGISIFIFIFLELFSAFIAFTWITLQFNSYYWIVIGMLVLITNFMLFFYIWYWNTKMHRILETMVLKKYTLQARFQAKENARSLNLLKFIVSGVTGCIFVEGLFFVVQWTKAIKSYEVALLFVLEFTNSQNKNGPLPSSFPRLPPLIAGTGCFVFFIRGHCNVKVESLLKDHLGNWEDNKIELPLDRSGNKFTVNNKSKGKWKLVKLSARNSRTERLKKYIFYITKNNLMNGNIMVMYHYESPGEVPQLAT
;
A
#
# COMPACT_ATOMS: atom_id res chain seq x y z
N MET A 1 9.88 18.77 5.25
CA MET A 1 8.77 18.34 6.12
C MET A 1 9.11 18.71 7.56
N PRO A 2 8.19 19.30 8.34
CA PRO A 2 8.45 19.57 9.74
C PRO A 2 8.74 18.25 10.46
N ARG A 3 9.92 18.14 11.10
CA ARG A 3 10.23 17.02 11.98
C ARG A 3 9.30 17.11 13.18
N ILE A 4 8.31 16.21 13.24
CA ILE A 4 7.48 16.00 14.42
C ILE A 4 8.45 15.65 15.56
N LYS A 5 8.56 16.54 16.56
CA LYS A 5 9.47 16.33 17.69
C LYS A 5 8.88 15.34 18.68
N ASN A 6 7.56 15.41 18.93
CA ASN A 6 6.82 14.45 19.73
C ASN A 6 5.46 14.12 19.09
N LEU A 7 5.08 12.84 19.06
CA LEU A 7 3.77 12.38 18.58
C LEU A 7 2.58 12.94 19.40
N TRP A 8 2.85 13.39 20.62
CA TRP A 8 1.87 13.97 21.54
C TRP A 8 1.44 15.40 21.18
N ASP A 9 2.18 16.09 20.31
CA ASP A 9 1.88 17.47 19.90
C ASP A 9 0.60 17.55 19.03
N TYR A 10 0.14 16.41 18.48
CA TYR A 10 -1.03 16.30 17.61
C TYR A 10 -1.95 15.15 18.03
N PRO A 11 -2.72 15.31 19.12
CA PRO A 11 -3.48 14.21 19.74
C PRO A 11 -4.56 13.61 18.83
N PHE A 12 -5.21 14.42 17.98
CA PHE A 12 -6.21 13.92 17.03
C PHE A 12 -5.61 13.02 15.95
N LEU A 13 -4.39 13.35 15.49
CA LEU A 13 -3.70 12.57 14.47
C LEU A 13 -3.15 11.26 15.07
N LEU A 14 -2.66 11.31 16.31
CA LEU A 14 -2.27 10.13 17.08
C LEU A 14 -3.46 9.18 17.30
N LEU A 15 -4.61 9.72 17.72
CA LEU A 15 -5.85 8.95 17.90
C LEU A 15 -6.29 8.29 16.59
N GLY A 16 -6.26 9.02 15.48
CA GLY A 16 -6.56 8.48 14.15
C GLY A 16 -5.62 7.35 13.74
N MET A 17 -4.32 7.50 13.99
CA MET A 17 -3.32 6.45 13.74
C MET A 17 -3.59 5.19 14.58
N ILE A 18 -3.91 5.35 15.87
CA ILE A 18 -4.23 4.23 16.75
C ILE A 18 -5.49 3.51 16.26
N LEU A 19 -6.56 4.24 15.94
CA LEU A 19 -7.83 3.66 15.47
C LEU A 19 -7.67 2.89 14.15
N ILE A 20 -6.94 3.45 13.18
CA ILE A 20 -6.71 2.79 11.89
C ILE A 20 -5.87 1.52 12.09
N THR A 21 -4.79 1.61 12.86
CA THR A 21 -3.91 0.46 13.13
C THR A 21 -4.63 -0.63 13.91
N HIS A 22 -5.47 -0.23 14.88
CA HIS A 22 -6.35 -1.13 15.63
C HIS A 22 -7.29 -1.89 14.70
N TYR A 23 -7.99 -1.19 13.80
CA TYR A 23 -8.91 -1.79 12.86
C TYR A 23 -8.25 -2.85 11.96
N TYR A 24 -7.07 -2.54 11.42
CA TYR A 24 -6.31 -3.50 10.61
C TYR A 24 -5.87 -4.71 11.43
N THR A 25 -5.35 -4.49 12.64
CA THR A 25 -4.91 -5.57 13.52
C THR A 25 -6.08 -6.48 13.89
N PHE A 26 -7.20 -5.89 14.31
CA PHE A 26 -8.41 -6.63 14.66
C PHE A 26 -8.90 -7.48 13.49
N SER A 27 -8.90 -6.94 12.27
CA SER A 27 -9.33 -7.68 11.07
C SER A 27 -8.51 -8.96 10.84
N VAL A 28 -7.20 -8.92 11.12
CA VAL A 28 -6.31 -10.08 11.00
C VAL A 28 -6.55 -11.08 12.13
N VAL A 29 -6.61 -10.62 13.38
CA VAL A 29 -6.71 -11.52 14.55
C VAL A 29 -8.13 -12.05 14.74
N ALA A 30 -9.17 -11.36 14.25
CA ALA A 30 -10.56 -11.79 14.32
C ALA A 30 -10.79 -13.19 13.72
N LEU A 31 -10.08 -13.54 12.65
CA LEU A 31 -10.16 -14.88 12.07
C LEU A 31 -9.66 -15.97 13.05
N THR A 32 -8.63 -15.65 13.84
CA THR A 32 -8.10 -16.52 14.89
C THR A 32 -9.14 -16.72 15.99
N GLY A 33 -9.88 -15.67 16.36
CA GLY A 33 -10.99 -15.79 17.31
C GLY A 33 -12.13 -16.65 16.78
N LEU A 34 -12.48 -16.51 15.50
CA LEU A 34 -13.50 -17.35 14.87
C LEU A 34 -13.09 -18.82 14.83
N THR A 35 -11.85 -19.13 14.43
CA THR A 35 -11.34 -20.52 14.44
C THR A 35 -11.28 -21.08 15.86
N PHE A 36 -10.92 -20.26 16.85
CA PHE A 36 -10.92 -20.67 18.26
C PHE A 36 -12.34 -20.94 18.78
N GLU A 37 -13.31 -20.06 18.50
CA GLU A 37 -14.73 -20.27 18.83
C GLU A 37 -15.23 -21.61 18.26
N ARG A 38 -14.91 -21.89 16.99
CA ARG A 38 -15.30 -23.15 16.32
C ARG A 38 -14.61 -24.36 16.92
N SER A 39 -13.37 -24.22 17.39
CA SER A 39 -12.65 -25.27 18.12
C SER A 39 -13.36 -25.60 19.44
N CYS A 40 -13.75 -24.57 20.20
CA CYS A 40 -14.54 -24.72 21.43
C CYS A 40 -15.89 -25.39 21.17
N ALA A 41 -16.61 -24.97 20.12
CA ALA A 41 -17.89 -25.57 19.74
C ALA A 41 -17.75 -27.05 19.36
N THR A 42 -16.65 -27.42 18.69
CA THR A 42 -16.34 -28.81 18.32
C THR A 42 -15.98 -29.65 19.55
N PHE A 43 -15.25 -29.08 20.50
CA PHE A 43 -14.87 -29.77 21.74
C PHE A 43 -16.06 -30.04 22.67
N TRP A 44 -16.95 -29.06 22.86
CA TRP A 44 -18.13 -29.17 23.72
C TRP A 44 -19.38 -29.69 23.00
N MET A 45 -19.23 -30.42 21.91
CA MET A 45 -20.35 -30.93 21.12
C MET A 45 -21.32 -31.80 21.94
N ASN A 46 -20.82 -32.55 22.93
CA ASN A 46 -21.64 -33.44 23.77
C ASN A 46 -22.58 -32.70 24.72
N ASP A 47 -22.15 -31.57 25.30
CA ASP A 47 -22.93 -30.80 26.30
C ASP A 47 -23.67 -29.61 25.67
N TYR A 48 -23.60 -29.49 24.35
CA TYR A 48 -24.10 -28.33 23.61
C TYR A 48 -25.62 -28.17 23.76
N GLU A 49 -26.35 -29.28 23.91
CA GLU A 49 -27.80 -29.30 24.10
C GLU A 49 -28.23 -28.78 25.48
N SER A 50 -27.38 -28.92 26.51
CA SER A 50 -27.79 -28.67 27.91
C SER A 50 -27.38 -27.30 28.44
N LYS A 51 -26.34 -26.67 27.88
CA LYS A 51 -25.82 -25.39 28.38
C LYS A 51 -25.49 -24.41 27.26
N LYS A 52 -26.28 -23.33 27.14
CA LYS A 52 -25.91 -22.16 26.33
C LYS A 52 -24.73 -21.44 26.98
N ARG A 53 -23.65 -21.18 26.22
CA ARG A 53 -22.41 -20.54 26.72
C ARG A 53 -22.06 -19.28 25.93
N PRO A 54 -22.87 -18.21 25.99
CA PRO A 54 -22.54 -16.95 25.29
C PRO A 54 -21.26 -16.30 25.80
N GLY A 55 -20.86 -16.60 27.05
CA GLY A 55 -19.65 -16.05 27.66
C GLY A 55 -18.35 -16.40 26.93
N ILE A 56 -18.31 -17.51 26.18
CA ILE A 56 -17.11 -17.90 25.41
C ILE A 56 -16.86 -16.90 24.27
N SER A 57 -17.87 -16.60 23.46
CA SER A 57 -17.72 -15.66 22.34
C SER A 57 -17.49 -14.22 22.84
N ILE A 58 -18.12 -13.82 23.95
CA ILE A 58 -17.88 -12.52 24.59
C ILE A 58 -16.44 -12.41 25.09
N PHE A 59 -15.93 -13.44 25.76
CA PHE A 59 -14.55 -13.47 26.24
C PHE A 59 -13.55 -13.38 25.09
N ILE A 60 -13.75 -14.16 24.02
CA ILE A 60 -12.91 -14.13 22.82
C ILE A 60 -12.92 -12.72 22.21
N PHE A 61 -14.09 -12.12 22.07
CA PHE A 61 -14.22 -10.78 21.48
C PHE A 61 -13.47 -9.72 22.31
N ILE A 62 -13.67 -9.69 23.63
CA ILE A 62 -12.98 -8.74 24.52
C ILE A 62 -11.47 -8.96 24.47
N PHE A 63 -11.02 -10.21 24.49
CA PHE A 63 -9.60 -10.54 24.40
C PHE A 63 -8.98 -10.05 23.08
N LEU A 64 -9.65 -10.26 21.96
CA LEU A 64 -9.20 -9.80 20.65
C LEU A 64 -9.12 -8.28 20.55
N GLU A 65 -10.10 -7.57 21.10
CA GLU A 65 -10.14 -6.11 21.12
C GLU A 65 -8.97 -5.54 21.94
N LEU A 66 -8.75 -6.06 23.15
CA LEU A 66 -7.64 -5.64 24.01
C LEU A 66 -6.27 -5.97 23.38
N PHE A 67 -6.14 -7.15 22.78
CA PHE A 67 -4.92 -7.55 22.09
C PHE A 67 -4.63 -6.63 20.90
N SER A 68 -5.64 -6.32 20.09
CA SER A 68 -5.50 -5.42 18.94
C SER A 68 -5.14 -4.00 19.37
N ALA A 69 -5.72 -3.51 20.46
CA ALA A 69 -5.41 -2.20 21.03
C ALA A 69 -3.97 -2.13 21.57
N PHE A 70 -3.52 -3.19 22.23
CA PHE A 70 -2.15 -3.31 22.71
C PHE A 70 -1.13 -3.28 21.56
N ILE A 71 -1.40 -4.03 20.49
CA ILE A 71 -0.55 -4.05 19.29
C ILE A 71 -0.51 -2.67 18.62
N ALA A 72 -1.66 -2.01 18.44
CA ALA A 72 -1.71 -0.67 17.87
C ALA A 72 -0.93 0.36 18.70
N PHE A 73 -1.07 0.30 20.03
CA PHE A 73 -0.35 1.18 20.94
C PHE A 73 1.17 0.97 20.86
N THR A 74 1.62 -0.29 20.91
CA THR A 74 3.05 -0.63 20.89
C THR A 74 3.71 -0.32 19.55
N TRP A 75 3.01 -0.49 18.42
CA TRP A 75 3.48 -0.08 17.09
C TRP A 75 3.78 1.41 17.02
N ILE A 76 2.88 2.25 17.53
CA ILE A 76 2.94 3.70 17.38
C ILE A 76 3.89 4.34 18.40
N THR A 77 3.88 3.87 19.64
CA THR A 77 4.60 4.53 20.75
C THR A 77 5.99 3.96 20.99
N LEU A 78 6.15 2.63 20.96
CA LEU A 78 7.40 1.98 21.31
C LEU A 78 8.32 1.76 20.10
N GLN A 79 7.79 1.96 18.88
CA GLN A 79 8.51 1.80 17.62
C GLN A 79 9.38 0.53 17.60
N PHE A 80 8.81 -0.59 18.04
CA PHE A 80 9.54 -1.85 18.07
C PHE A 80 10.07 -2.21 16.68
N ASN A 81 11.26 -2.80 16.66
CA ASN A 81 11.90 -3.26 15.44
C ASN A 81 10.94 -4.17 14.65
N SER A 82 10.92 -4.02 13.33
CA SER A 82 10.07 -4.79 12.40
C SER A 82 10.19 -6.31 12.60
N TYR A 83 11.33 -6.78 13.12
CA TYR A 83 11.54 -8.18 13.49
C TYR A 83 10.49 -8.73 14.46
N TYR A 84 10.15 -8.02 15.54
CA TYR A 84 9.20 -8.52 16.54
C TYR A 84 7.80 -8.69 15.96
N TRP A 85 7.42 -7.83 15.03
CA TRP A 85 6.13 -7.88 14.34
C TRP A 85 6.02 -9.08 13.42
N ILE A 86 7.10 -9.41 12.70
CA ILE A 86 7.18 -10.63 11.89
C ILE A 86 7.05 -11.87 12.77
N VAL A 87 7.73 -11.90 13.92
CA VAL A 87 7.63 -13.02 14.87
C VAL A 87 6.20 -13.18 15.40
N ILE A 88 5.53 -12.09 15.78
CA ILE A 88 4.12 -12.12 16.23
C ILE A 88 3.21 -12.64 15.10
N GLY A 89 3.38 -12.17 13.87
CA GLY A 89 2.63 -12.64 12.71
C GLY A 89 2.82 -14.15 12.45
N MET A 90 4.06 -14.65 12.57
CA MET A 90 4.36 -16.07 12.44
C MET A 90 3.72 -16.92 13.55
N LEU A 91 3.71 -16.41 14.80
CA LEU A 91 3.04 -17.08 15.91
C LEU A 91 1.52 -17.18 15.69
N VAL A 92 0.90 -16.11 15.18
CA VAL A 92 -0.53 -16.11 14.82
C VAL A 92 -0.82 -17.13 13.72
N LEU A 93 0.03 -17.21 12.69
CA LEU A 93 -0.09 -18.20 11.62
C LEU A 93 0.00 -19.64 12.14
N ILE A 94 1.02 -19.95 12.94
CA ILE A 94 1.20 -21.27 13.54
C ILE A 94 -0.02 -21.65 14.38
N THR A 95 -0.52 -20.71 15.20
CA THR A 95 -1.70 -20.92 16.03
C THR A 95 -2.94 -21.24 15.19
N ASN A 96 -3.17 -20.49 14.09
CA ASN A 96 -4.28 -20.75 13.17
C ASN A 96 -4.19 -22.14 12.52
N PHE A 97 -2.99 -22.54 12.07
CA PHE A 97 -2.77 -23.87 11.51
C PHE A 97 -3.06 -24.98 12.52
N MET A 98 -2.60 -24.82 13.76
CA MET A 98 -2.85 -25.80 14.84
C MET A 98 -4.33 -25.92 15.17
N LEU A 99 -5.06 -24.79 15.28
CA LEU A 99 -6.50 -24.78 15.51
C LEU A 99 -7.26 -25.42 14.34
N PHE A 100 -6.85 -25.12 13.11
CA PHE A 100 -7.45 -25.73 11.93
C PHE A 100 -7.25 -27.25 11.90
N PHE A 101 -6.02 -27.72 12.17
CA PHE A 101 -5.72 -29.14 12.26
C PHE A 101 -6.51 -29.81 13.37
N TYR A 102 -6.65 -29.15 14.53
CA TYR A 102 -7.47 -29.62 15.64
C TYR A 102 -8.94 -29.81 15.23
N ILE A 103 -9.56 -28.82 14.59
CA ILE A 103 -10.94 -28.93 14.10
C ILE A 103 -11.05 -30.05 13.07
N TRP A 104 -10.11 -30.13 12.13
CA TRP A 104 -10.12 -31.17 11.10
C TRP A 104 -10.01 -32.58 11.71
N TYR A 105 -9.10 -32.77 12.68
CA TYR A 105 -8.91 -34.02 13.39
C TYR A 105 -10.17 -34.44 14.14
N TRP A 106 -10.76 -33.54 14.93
CA TRP A 106 -11.97 -33.83 15.69
C TRP A 106 -13.19 -34.06 14.80
N ASN A 107 -13.35 -33.29 13.72
CA ASN A 107 -14.47 -33.46 12.80
C ASN A 107 -14.38 -34.80 12.04
N THR A 108 -13.18 -35.20 11.61
CA THR A 108 -12.94 -36.51 11.00
C THR A 108 -13.21 -37.65 11.99
N LYS A 109 -12.73 -37.52 13.24
CA LYS A 109 -12.97 -38.48 14.31
C LYS A 109 -14.47 -38.61 14.62
N MET A 110 -15.18 -37.50 14.71
CA MET A 110 -16.62 -37.47 14.99
C MET A 110 -17.42 -38.09 13.86
N HIS A 111 -17.08 -37.84 12.60
CA HIS A 111 -17.73 -38.52 11.48
C HIS A 111 -17.59 -40.04 11.55
N ARG A 112 -16.40 -40.55 11.85
CA ARG A 112 -16.17 -41.99 12.04
C ARG A 112 -17.02 -42.56 13.18
N ILE A 113 -17.04 -41.88 14.33
CA ILE A 113 -17.85 -42.27 15.49
C ILE A 113 -19.34 -42.29 15.13
N LEU A 114 -19.81 -41.25 14.42
CA LEU A 114 -21.20 -41.10 14.01
C LEU A 114 -21.66 -42.25 13.11
N GLU A 115 -20.82 -42.68 12.16
CA GLU A 115 -21.10 -43.82 11.28
C GLU A 115 -21.24 -45.14 12.05
N THR A 116 -20.36 -45.39 13.03
CA THR A 116 -20.48 -46.56 13.93
C THR A 116 -21.66 -46.48 14.91
N MET A 117 -22.03 -45.28 15.37
CA MET A 117 -23.10 -45.09 16.37
C MET A 117 -24.51 -45.01 15.78
N VAL A 118 -24.68 -44.93 14.45
CA VAL A 118 -25.98 -45.03 13.76
C VAL A 118 -26.78 -46.26 14.24
N LEU A 119 -26.08 -47.30 14.72
CA LEU A 119 -26.67 -48.54 15.21
C LEU A 119 -27.28 -48.50 16.62
N LYS A 120 -27.08 -47.48 17.48
CA LYS A 120 -27.41 -47.66 18.93
C LYS A 120 -28.18 -46.61 19.74
N LYS A 121 -28.43 -45.39 19.27
CA LYS A 121 -29.28 -44.32 19.88
C LYS A 121 -28.52 -43.00 19.80
N TYR A 122 -28.90 -42.11 18.88
CA TYR A 122 -28.42 -40.73 18.90
C TYR A 122 -29.54 -39.78 18.45
N THR A 123 -29.63 -38.59 19.07
CA THR A 123 -30.67 -37.59 18.80
C THR A 123 -30.50 -36.95 17.41
N LEU A 124 -31.62 -36.66 16.73
CA LEU A 124 -31.66 -36.10 15.37
C LEU A 124 -30.88 -34.77 15.26
N GLN A 125 -30.90 -33.96 16.33
CA GLN A 125 -30.24 -32.66 16.40
C GLN A 125 -28.71 -32.76 16.34
N ALA A 126 -28.09 -33.75 16.99
CA ALA A 126 -26.64 -33.92 16.92
C ALA A 126 -26.15 -34.33 15.53
N ARG A 127 -26.94 -35.10 14.76
CA ARG A 127 -26.63 -35.39 13.34
C ARG A 127 -26.72 -34.14 12.48
N PHE A 128 -27.74 -33.30 12.73
CA PHE A 128 -27.88 -32.02 12.04
C PHE A 128 -26.68 -31.10 12.35
N GLN A 129 -26.27 -31.00 13.61
CA GLN A 129 -25.11 -30.21 14.05
C GLN A 129 -23.79 -30.74 13.50
N ALA A 130 -23.56 -32.06 13.48
CA ALA A 130 -22.36 -32.63 12.86
C ALA A 130 -22.29 -32.32 11.36
N LYS A 131 -23.42 -32.40 10.66
CA LYS A 131 -23.53 -32.04 9.24
C LYS A 131 -23.30 -30.53 9.02
N GLU A 132 -23.83 -29.69 9.89
CA GLU A 132 -23.63 -28.24 9.85
C GLU A 132 -22.18 -27.84 10.17
N ASN A 133 -21.55 -28.48 11.16
CA ASN A 133 -20.13 -28.30 11.49
C ASN A 133 -19.21 -28.77 10.37
N ALA A 134 -19.54 -29.86 9.66
CA ALA A 134 -18.81 -30.28 8.45
C ALA A 134 -18.93 -29.26 7.30
N ARG A 135 -20.12 -28.68 7.11
CA ARG A 135 -20.32 -27.60 6.13
C ARG A 135 -19.57 -26.33 6.51
N SER A 136 -19.62 -25.94 7.78
CA SER A 136 -18.88 -24.80 8.34
C SER A 136 -17.38 -25.00 8.21
N LEU A 137 -16.88 -26.23 8.44
CA LEU A 137 -15.48 -26.57 8.25
C LEU A 137 -15.05 -26.38 6.79
N ASN A 138 -15.83 -26.83 5.81
CA ASN A 138 -15.49 -26.66 4.39
C ASN A 138 -15.37 -25.18 3.99
N LEU A 139 -16.30 -24.33 4.44
CA LEU A 139 -16.18 -22.89 4.26
C LEU A 139 -14.93 -22.32 4.94
N LEU A 140 -14.68 -22.76 6.17
CA LEU A 140 -13.54 -22.34 6.97
C LEU A 140 -12.20 -22.73 6.31
N LYS A 141 -12.11 -23.88 5.61
CA LYS A 141 -10.90 -24.27 4.87
C LYS A 141 -10.51 -23.23 3.82
N PHE A 142 -11.49 -22.76 3.04
CA PHE A 142 -11.24 -21.75 2.00
C PHE A 142 -10.80 -20.41 2.61
N ILE A 143 -11.50 -19.97 3.67
CA ILE A 143 -11.17 -18.70 4.34
C ILE A 143 -9.78 -18.77 4.99
N VAL A 144 -9.50 -19.81 5.76
CA VAL A 144 -8.20 -20.00 6.42
C VAL A 144 -7.08 -20.13 5.38
N SER A 145 -7.28 -20.89 4.31
CA SER A 145 -6.28 -21.02 3.23
C SER A 145 -6.01 -19.69 2.53
N GLY A 146 -7.07 -18.91 2.23
CA GLY A 146 -6.93 -17.61 1.58
C GLY A 146 -6.18 -16.61 2.45
N VAL A 147 -6.59 -16.47 3.71
CA VAL A 147 -5.97 -15.51 4.64
C VAL A 147 -4.53 -15.92 5.00
N THR A 148 -4.27 -17.20 5.20
CA THR A 148 -2.91 -17.71 5.39
C THR A 148 -2.04 -17.37 4.18
N GLY A 149 -2.57 -17.52 2.96
CA GLY A 149 -1.90 -17.11 1.73
C GLY A 149 -1.56 -15.62 1.72
N CYS A 150 -2.52 -14.76 2.08
CA CYS A 150 -2.30 -13.31 2.15
C CYS A 150 -1.20 -12.94 3.18
N ILE A 151 -1.28 -13.45 4.41
CA ILE A 151 -0.28 -13.17 5.45
C ILE A 151 1.09 -13.71 5.05
N PHE A 152 1.16 -14.85 4.35
CA PHE A 152 2.42 -15.38 3.82
C PHE A 152 3.03 -14.46 2.76
N VAL A 153 2.21 -13.95 1.82
CA VAL A 153 2.66 -12.97 0.80
C VAL A 153 3.11 -11.66 1.46
N GLU A 154 2.39 -11.17 2.47
CA GLU A 154 2.80 -10.00 3.26
C GLU A 154 4.14 -10.24 3.96
N GLY A 155 4.31 -11.41 4.59
CA GLY A 155 5.58 -11.81 5.22
C GLY A 155 6.75 -11.84 4.23
N LEU A 156 6.54 -12.40 3.03
CA LEU A 156 7.54 -12.37 1.97
C LEU A 156 7.90 -10.94 1.57
N PHE A 157 6.91 -10.06 1.43
CA PHE A 157 7.15 -8.66 1.11
C PHE A 157 8.01 -7.97 2.17
N PHE A 158 7.75 -8.20 3.46
CA PHE A 158 8.57 -7.69 4.57
C PHE A 158 10.00 -8.23 4.56
N VAL A 159 10.20 -9.51 4.22
CA VAL A 159 11.55 -10.10 4.08
C VAL A 159 12.30 -9.43 2.92
N VAL A 160 11.65 -9.22 1.77
CA VAL A 160 12.27 -8.53 0.64
C VAL A 160 12.59 -7.07 0.99
N GLN A 161 11.70 -6.38 1.72
CA GLN A 161 11.98 -5.03 2.27
C GLN A 161 13.22 -5.02 3.16
N TRP A 162 13.36 -6.01 4.04
CA TRP A 162 14.50 -6.14 4.96
C TRP A 162 15.85 -6.28 4.22
N THR A 163 15.87 -7.01 3.11
CA THR A 163 17.10 -7.17 2.29
C THR A 163 17.56 -5.88 1.61
N LYS A 164 16.80 -4.78 1.72
CA LYS A 164 17.03 -3.51 1.01
C LYS A 164 17.06 -3.64 -0.52
N ALA A 165 16.76 -4.82 -1.08
CA ALA A 165 16.67 -5.04 -2.53
C ALA A 165 15.65 -4.11 -3.19
N ILE A 166 14.56 -3.81 -2.48
CA ILE A 166 13.50 -2.89 -2.92
C ILE A 166 13.95 -1.43 -2.92
N LYS A 167 14.98 -1.04 -2.14
CA LYS A 167 15.37 0.36 -1.99
C LYS A 167 15.85 0.98 -3.31
N SER A 168 16.49 0.18 -4.17
CA SER A 168 16.90 0.61 -5.52
C SER A 168 15.72 0.88 -6.46
N TYR A 169 14.54 0.34 -6.15
CA TYR A 169 13.31 0.47 -6.94
C TYR A 169 12.25 1.31 -6.24
N GLU A 170 12.57 1.95 -5.10
CA GLU A 170 11.62 2.73 -4.29
C GLU A 170 10.88 3.78 -5.13
N VAL A 171 11.60 4.49 -6.00
CA VAL A 171 11.05 5.51 -6.90
C VAL A 171 10.11 4.88 -7.95
N ALA A 172 10.48 3.73 -8.52
CA ALA A 172 9.65 3.04 -9.51
C ALA A 172 8.37 2.47 -8.87
N LEU A 173 8.46 1.96 -7.65
CA LEU A 173 7.32 1.44 -6.90
C LEU A 173 6.38 2.57 -6.44
N LEU A 174 6.92 3.71 -5.99
CA LEU A 174 6.14 4.91 -5.71
C LEU A 174 5.40 5.39 -6.96
N PHE A 175 6.06 5.38 -8.11
CA PHE A 175 5.42 5.72 -9.39
C PHE A 175 4.30 4.75 -9.76
N VAL A 176 4.51 3.44 -9.60
CA VAL A 176 3.47 2.42 -9.83
C VAL A 176 2.32 2.58 -8.85
N LEU A 177 2.61 2.85 -7.57
CA LEU A 177 1.59 3.07 -6.54
C LEU A 177 0.77 4.33 -6.83
N GLU A 178 1.42 5.44 -7.21
CA GLU A 178 0.75 6.66 -7.66
C GLU A 178 -0.08 6.41 -8.92
N PHE A 179 0.42 5.59 -9.85
CA PHE A 179 -0.31 5.19 -11.05
C PHE A 179 -1.59 4.38 -10.69
N THR A 180 -1.47 3.39 -9.79
CA THR A 180 -2.62 2.57 -9.34
C THR A 180 -3.60 3.36 -8.47
N ASN A 181 -3.11 4.31 -7.68
CA ASN A 181 -3.94 5.17 -6.83
C ASN A 181 -4.50 6.38 -7.58
N SER A 182 -3.96 6.70 -8.77
CA SER A 182 -4.56 7.68 -9.65
C SER A 182 -5.88 7.09 -10.18
N GLN A 183 -6.96 7.37 -9.46
CA GLN A 183 -8.33 7.18 -9.91
C GLN A 183 -8.66 8.15 -11.06
N ASN A 184 -7.78 8.26 -12.05
CA ASN A 184 -7.91 9.22 -13.13
C ASN A 184 -8.60 8.54 -14.32
N LYS A 185 -9.91 8.80 -14.46
CA LYS A 185 -10.77 8.26 -15.51
C LYS A 185 -10.35 8.62 -16.96
N ASN A 186 -9.32 9.46 -17.15
CA ASN A 186 -8.98 10.06 -18.46
C ASN A 186 -7.61 9.64 -19.05
N GLY A 187 -7.03 8.53 -18.59
CA GLY A 187 -5.90 7.87 -19.27
C GLY A 187 -4.55 7.94 -18.51
N PRO A 188 -3.50 7.34 -19.09
CA PRO A 188 -2.28 6.92 -18.37
C PRO A 188 -1.30 8.05 -17.98
N LEU A 189 -1.58 9.30 -18.36
CA LEU A 189 -0.71 10.45 -18.09
C LEU A 189 -1.51 11.57 -17.41
N PRO A 190 -0.96 12.19 -16.36
CA PRO A 190 -1.62 13.31 -15.71
C PRO A 190 -1.79 14.48 -16.70
N SER A 191 -2.94 15.15 -16.59
CA SER A 191 -3.29 16.35 -17.37
C SER A 191 -2.78 17.65 -16.73
N SER A 192 -2.15 17.56 -15.55
CA SER A 192 -1.66 18.70 -14.78
C SER A 192 -0.23 18.48 -14.31
N PHE A 193 0.48 19.59 -14.08
CA PHE A 193 1.86 19.59 -13.60
C PHE A 193 1.94 19.17 -12.13
N PRO A 194 3.03 18.51 -11.71
CA PRO A 194 3.31 18.32 -10.30
C PRO A 194 3.43 19.70 -9.65
N ARG A 195 2.62 19.95 -8.62
CA ARG A 195 2.58 21.25 -7.91
C ARG A 195 3.90 21.55 -7.20
N LEU A 196 4.67 20.50 -6.87
CA LEU A 196 5.93 20.57 -6.16
C LEU A 196 6.93 19.56 -6.75
N PRO A 197 8.23 19.90 -6.79
CA PRO A 197 9.26 18.93 -7.04
C PRO A 197 9.34 17.92 -5.88
N PRO A 198 9.91 16.73 -6.11
CA PRO A 198 10.15 15.75 -5.06
C PRO A 198 10.99 16.32 -3.92
N LEU A 199 10.41 16.37 -2.72
CA LEU A 199 11.02 17.00 -1.54
C LEU A 199 12.06 16.10 -0.89
N ILE A 200 13.21 15.94 -1.54
CA ILE A 200 14.32 15.10 -1.06
C ILE A 200 15.46 15.94 -0.48
N ALA A 201 16.27 15.38 0.42
CA ALA A 201 17.51 16.00 0.90
C ALA A 201 18.77 15.52 0.15
N GLY A 202 18.67 14.39 -0.56
CA GLY A 202 19.77 13.79 -1.32
C GLY A 202 19.93 14.37 -2.73
N THR A 203 20.75 13.69 -3.53
CA THR A 203 20.86 13.87 -4.99
C THR A 203 19.87 12.94 -5.70
N GLY A 204 19.42 13.36 -6.89
CA GLY A 204 18.44 12.57 -7.65
C GLY A 204 17.94 13.30 -8.87
N CYS A 205 17.49 12.52 -9.87
CA CYS A 205 16.87 13.03 -11.07
C CYS A 205 15.47 12.42 -11.19
N PHE A 206 14.46 13.28 -11.27
CA PHE A 206 13.06 12.88 -11.33
C PHE A 206 12.46 13.39 -12.63
N VAL A 207 11.81 12.49 -13.37
CA VAL A 207 11.24 12.79 -14.68
C VAL A 207 9.74 12.53 -14.67
N PHE A 208 8.97 13.51 -15.12
CA PHE A 208 7.52 13.47 -15.22
C PHE A 208 7.11 13.70 -16.68
N PHE A 209 6.15 12.93 -17.16
CA PHE A 209 5.54 13.13 -18.48
C PHE A 209 4.12 13.64 -18.31
N ILE A 210 3.78 14.68 -19.06
CA ILE A 210 2.47 15.35 -19.01
C ILE A 210 1.89 15.37 -20.42
N ARG A 211 0.59 15.11 -20.53
CA ARG A 211 -0.10 15.11 -21.82
C ARG A 211 -0.24 16.55 -22.34
N GLY A 212 0.42 16.87 -23.46
CA GLY A 212 0.44 18.23 -24.03
C GLY A 212 -0.77 18.59 -24.90
N HIS A 213 -1.89 17.87 -24.79
CA HIS A 213 -3.06 18.06 -25.67
C HIS A 213 -3.95 19.26 -25.31
N CYS A 214 -3.60 20.03 -24.29
CA CYS A 214 -4.34 21.21 -23.87
C CYS A 214 -3.56 22.47 -24.23
N ASN A 215 -4.24 23.57 -24.52
CA ASN A 215 -3.70 24.92 -24.75
C ASN A 215 -2.97 25.47 -23.51
N VAL A 216 -1.93 24.78 -23.05
CA VAL A 216 -1.17 25.15 -21.87
C VAL A 216 -0.19 26.23 -22.28
N LYS A 217 -0.39 27.44 -21.75
CA LYS A 217 0.57 28.53 -21.93
C LYS A 217 1.89 28.10 -21.30
N VAL A 218 2.97 28.15 -22.07
CA VAL A 218 4.32 27.76 -21.64
C VAL A 218 4.75 28.52 -20.37
N GLU A 219 4.32 29.77 -20.23
CA GLU A 219 4.58 30.63 -19.07
C GLU A 219 3.91 30.14 -17.77
N SER A 220 2.79 29.42 -17.86
CA SER A 220 2.19 28.78 -16.68
C SER A 220 2.90 27.47 -16.30
N LEU A 221 3.81 26.94 -17.14
CA LEU A 221 4.58 25.73 -16.86
C LEU A 221 5.74 25.98 -15.89
N LEU A 222 6.19 27.23 -15.84
CA LEU A 222 7.32 27.66 -15.05
C LEU A 222 6.88 28.14 -13.66
N LYS A 223 5.61 28.54 -13.50
CA LYS A 223 5.02 28.91 -12.21
C LYS A 223 4.73 27.67 -11.37
N ASP A 224 5.61 27.38 -10.42
CA ASP A 224 5.31 26.52 -9.28
C ASP A 224 5.41 27.31 -7.97
N HIS A 225 4.99 26.71 -6.85
CA HIS A 225 4.92 27.38 -5.54
C HIS A 225 6.30 27.62 -4.89
N LEU A 226 7.39 27.47 -5.64
CA LEU A 226 8.76 27.52 -5.12
C LEU A 226 9.49 28.84 -5.42
N GLY A 227 8.83 29.79 -6.10
CA GLY A 227 9.31 31.15 -6.32
C GLY A 227 9.64 31.46 -7.78
N ASN A 228 10.39 32.55 -8.00
CA ASN A 228 10.75 33.03 -9.33
C ASN A 228 11.92 32.20 -9.88
N TRP A 229 11.71 31.58 -11.05
CA TRP A 229 12.71 30.81 -11.76
C TRP A 229 13.43 31.70 -12.78
N GLU A 230 14.75 31.54 -12.91
CA GLU A 230 15.50 32.16 -14.00
C GLU A 230 15.45 31.27 -15.24
N ASP A 231 14.79 31.77 -16.29
CA ASP A 231 14.44 30.98 -17.46
C ASP A 231 15.46 31.17 -18.60
N ASN A 232 16.19 30.12 -18.92
CA ASN A 232 16.95 30.03 -20.16
C ASN A 232 16.21 29.14 -21.15
N LYS A 233 15.75 29.74 -22.25
CA LYS A 233 15.04 29.05 -23.34
C LYS A 233 15.98 28.79 -24.51
N ILE A 234 16.15 27.52 -24.85
CA ILE A 234 16.92 27.08 -26.02
C ILE A 234 15.95 26.39 -26.99
N GLU A 235 15.90 26.87 -28.22
CA GLU A 235 15.13 26.23 -29.31
C GLU A 235 16.09 25.51 -30.26
N LEU A 236 15.87 24.21 -30.45
CA LEU A 236 16.66 23.38 -31.34
C LEU A 236 15.80 22.97 -32.55
N PRO A 237 16.19 23.33 -33.79
CA PRO A 237 15.46 22.91 -34.98
C PRO A 237 15.55 21.39 -35.15
N LEU A 238 14.40 20.78 -35.42
CA LEU A 238 14.27 19.34 -35.64
C LEU A 238 13.93 19.05 -37.10
N ASP A 239 14.57 18.04 -37.65
CA ASP A 239 14.15 17.38 -38.87
C ASP A 239 13.47 16.04 -38.53
N ARG A 240 12.45 15.66 -39.32
CA ARG A 240 11.67 14.45 -39.08
C ARG A 240 11.86 13.48 -40.24
N SER A 241 12.54 12.36 -39.98
CA SER A 241 12.64 11.23 -40.90
C SER A 241 11.81 10.06 -40.36
N GLY A 242 10.60 9.89 -40.92
CA GLY A 242 9.62 8.90 -40.45
C GLY A 242 9.18 9.12 -39.00
N ASN A 243 9.53 8.18 -38.11
CA ASN A 243 9.25 8.23 -36.66
C ASN A 243 10.41 8.78 -35.82
N LYS A 244 11.54 9.15 -36.44
CA LYS A 244 12.71 9.69 -35.74
C LYS A 244 12.81 11.21 -35.94
N PHE A 245 13.13 11.91 -34.86
CA PHE A 245 13.50 13.32 -34.87
C PHE A 245 15.01 13.44 -34.69
N THR A 246 15.65 14.25 -35.54
CA THR A 246 17.09 14.53 -35.47
C THR A 246 17.32 16.03 -35.41
N VAL A 247 18.23 16.48 -34.54
CA VAL A 247 18.61 17.90 -34.44
C VAL A 247 19.43 18.26 -35.67
N ASN A 248 19.00 19.27 -36.42
CA ASN A 248 19.73 19.74 -37.60
C ASN A 248 19.78 21.27 -37.59
N ASN A 249 20.93 21.82 -37.19
CA ASN A 249 21.14 23.27 -37.08
C ASN A 249 21.05 24.03 -38.43
N LYS A 250 21.04 23.32 -39.56
CA LYS A 250 20.92 23.92 -40.90
C LYS A 250 19.47 23.97 -41.39
N SER A 251 18.52 23.28 -40.74
CA SER A 251 17.13 23.25 -41.19
C SER A 251 16.34 24.42 -40.60
N LYS A 252 15.64 25.18 -41.45
CA LYS A 252 14.51 26.04 -41.03
C LYS A 252 13.25 25.17 -40.81
N GLY A 253 13.41 24.04 -40.14
CA GLY A 253 12.36 23.01 -40.02
C GLY A 253 11.11 23.54 -39.31
N LYS A 254 9.94 22.98 -39.70
CA LYS A 254 8.65 23.25 -39.04
C LYS A 254 8.59 22.74 -37.58
N TRP A 255 9.48 21.82 -37.22
CA TRP A 255 9.55 21.19 -35.91
C TRP A 255 10.69 21.80 -35.09
N LYS A 256 10.43 22.06 -33.81
CA LYS A 256 11.44 22.54 -32.86
C LYS A 256 11.33 21.77 -31.55
N LEU A 257 12.47 21.37 -30.99
CA LEU A 257 12.57 20.96 -29.60
C LEU A 257 12.86 22.21 -28.77
N VAL A 258 12.00 22.50 -27.81
CA VAL A 258 12.23 23.59 -26.88
C VAL A 258 12.69 23.01 -25.55
N LYS A 259 13.85 23.47 -25.10
CA LYS A 259 14.38 23.21 -23.76
C LYS A 259 14.24 24.49 -22.95
N LEU A 260 13.48 24.43 -21.87
CA LEU A 260 13.49 25.44 -20.82
C LEU A 260 14.34 24.90 -19.69
N SER A 261 15.35 25.65 -19.27
CA SER A 261 16.06 25.40 -18.03
C SER A 261 15.74 26.53 -17.06
N ALA A 262 15.27 26.14 -15.89
CA ALA A 262 14.85 27.00 -14.81
C ALA A 262 15.72 26.70 -13.59
N ARG A 263 16.36 27.73 -13.03
CA ARG A 263 17.09 27.64 -11.75
C ARG A 263 16.32 28.42 -10.69
N ASN A 264 16.16 27.82 -9.51
CA ASN A 264 15.49 28.48 -8.40
C ASN A 264 16.53 29.29 -7.60
N SER A 265 16.29 30.58 -7.40
CA SER A 265 17.17 31.48 -6.65
C SER A 265 17.31 31.11 -5.17
N ARG A 266 16.31 30.44 -4.58
CA ARG A 266 16.34 30.00 -3.17
C ARG A 266 17.00 28.64 -2.98
N THR A 267 17.06 27.82 -4.02
CA THR A 267 17.60 26.45 -3.96
C THR A 267 18.50 26.16 -5.14
N GLU A 268 19.75 26.62 -5.03
CA GLU A 268 20.76 26.51 -6.09
C GLU A 268 21.05 25.08 -6.56
N ARG A 269 20.81 24.09 -5.68
CA ARG A 269 21.00 22.66 -5.95
C ARG A 269 19.90 22.04 -6.82
N LEU A 270 18.77 22.71 -6.98
CA LEU A 270 17.61 22.25 -7.74
C LEU A 270 17.57 22.93 -9.11
N LYS A 271 17.69 22.12 -10.17
CA LYS A 271 17.49 22.56 -11.55
C LYS A 271 16.23 21.90 -12.11
N LYS A 272 15.40 22.70 -12.76
CA LYS A 272 14.20 22.24 -13.46
C LYS A 272 14.43 22.35 -14.95
N TYR A 273 14.16 21.28 -15.68
CA TYR A 273 14.23 21.25 -17.13
C TYR A 273 12.87 20.85 -17.69
N ILE A 274 12.36 21.62 -18.65
CA ILE A 274 11.13 21.30 -19.36
C ILE A 274 11.48 21.12 -20.83
N PHE A 275 11.10 19.98 -21.39
CA PHE A 275 11.29 19.66 -22.80
C PHE A 275 9.94 19.42 -23.45
N TYR A 276 9.70 20.09 -24.57
CA TYR A 276 8.52 19.87 -25.38
C TYR A 276 8.83 20.11 -26.86
N ILE A 277 8.07 19.44 -27.72
CA ILE A 277 8.18 19.61 -29.16
C ILE A 277 7.10 20.58 -29.63
N THR A 278 7.46 21.50 -30.51
CA THR A 278 6.52 22.35 -31.22
C THR A 278 6.57 22.09 -32.71
N LYS A 279 5.41 22.20 -33.37
CA LYS A 279 5.26 22.22 -34.83
C LYS A 279 4.56 23.52 -35.20
N ASN A 280 5.20 24.37 -36.00
CA ASN A 280 4.67 25.70 -36.35
C ASN A 280 4.27 26.53 -35.09
N ASN A 281 5.08 26.50 -34.03
CA ASN A 281 4.82 27.13 -32.73
C ASN A 281 3.61 26.58 -31.94
N LEU A 282 2.93 25.53 -32.42
CA LEU A 282 1.93 24.79 -31.66
C LEU A 282 2.57 23.61 -30.96
N MET A 283 2.26 23.43 -29.68
CA MET A 283 2.78 22.32 -28.89
C MET A 283 2.24 20.99 -29.44
N ASN A 284 3.12 20.01 -29.61
CA ASN A 284 2.75 18.72 -30.21
C ASN A 284 3.40 17.58 -29.42
N GLY A 285 2.57 16.70 -28.87
CA GLY A 285 3.00 15.54 -28.08
C GLY A 285 2.99 15.77 -26.57
N ASN A 286 3.80 15.00 -25.86
CA ASN A 286 3.92 15.08 -24.40
C ASN A 286 5.01 16.07 -23.99
N ILE A 287 4.82 16.65 -22.81
CA ILE A 287 5.79 17.53 -22.16
C ILE A 287 6.56 16.68 -21.15
N MET A 288 7.89 16.76 -21.20
CA MET A 288 8.76 16.14 -20.20
C MET A 288 9.24 17.20 -19.23
N VAL A 289 9.05 16.97 -17.94
CA VAL A 289 9.55 17.80 -16.85
C VAL A 289 10.56 17.00 -16.06
N MET A 290 11.74 17.57 -15.85
CA MET A 290 12.83 16.94 -15.14
C MET A 290 13.26 17.85 -13.99
N TYR A 291 13.35 17.29 -12.79
CA TYR A 291 13.94 17.93 -11.63
C TYR A 291 15.24 17.23 -11.30
N HIS A 292 16.33 17.99 -11.28
CA HIS A 292 17.67 17.50 -11.04
C HIS A 292 18.24 18.14 -9.77
N TYR A 293 18.53 17.31 -8.77
CA TYR A 293 19.21 17.67 -7.53
C TYR A 293 20.70 17.32 -7.65
N GLU A 294 21.54 18.32 -7.86
CA GLU A 294 22.97 18.13 -8.13
C GLU A 294 23.78 17.80 -6.87
N SER A 295 23.39 18.35 -5.73
CA SER A 295 24.07 18.16 -4.45
C SER A 295 23.09 17.84 -3.31
N PRO A 296 23.53 17.09 -2.28
CA PRO A 296 22.75 16.90 -1.07
C PRO A 296 22.65 18.22 -0.31
N GLY A 297 21.53 18.46 0.37
CA GLY A 297 21.30 19.69 1.11
C GLY A 297 19.91 19.75 1.73
N GLU A 298 19.50 20.93 2.17
CA GLU A 298 18.20 21.12 2.79
C GLU A 298 17.05 20.81 1.83
N VAL A 299 15.95 20.31 2.40
CA VAL A 299 14.73 20.03 1.65
C VAL A 299 14.11 21.36 1.22
N PRO A 300 13.77 21.54 -0.08
CA PRO A 300 13.22 22.80 -0.55
C PRO A 300 11.95 23.18 0.22
N GLN A 301 11.87 24.43 0.68
CA GLN A 301 10.73 24.96 1.41
C GLN A 301 9.80 25.73 0.46
N LEU A 302 8.50 25.70 0.75
CA LEU A 302 7.50 26.46 0.00
C LEU A 302 7.77 27.96 0.11
N ALA A 303 7.52 28.69 -0.97
CA ALA A 303 7.47 30.15 -0.87
C ALA A 303 6.21 30.55 -0.10
N THR A 304 6.40 31.06 1.12
CA THR A 304 5.40 31.87 1.84
C THR A 304 5.14 33.16 1.08
#